data_AF-A0A8T4FJA3-F1
#
_entry.id   AF-A0A8T4FJA3-F1
#
_cell.length_a   1.000
_cell.length_b   1.000
_cell.length_c   1.000
_cell.angle_alpha   90.00
_cell.angle_beta   90.00
_cell.angle_gamma   90.00
#
_symmetry.space_group_name_H-M   'P 1'
#
loop_
_entity.id
_entity.type
_entity.pdbx_description
1 polymer ?
#
loop_
_entity_poly.entity_id
_entity_poly.type
_entity_poly.pdbx_seq_one_letter_code
_entity_poly.pdbx_strand_id
1 'polypeptide(L)'
;IYPGYDHVSGAIGGTIAAMNGADFLCMVSPSEHLALPDVEDIREGTRVARLAAHVGDRVRFGDDWFNSGEKAMAEARHALDWDEQFRIAAYGEHAKKIHDRDGKIETCSMCGDLCAIRILDKKL
;
A
#
# COMPACT_ATOMS: atom_id res chain seq x y z
N ILE A 1 15.47 17.50 4.53
CA ILE A 1 16.44 17.01 5.56
C ILE A 1 16.49 15.48 5.68
N TYR A 2 15.67 14.74 4.93
CA TYR A 2 15.68 13.28 4.89
C TYR A 2 16.07 12.76 3.50
N PRO A 3 17.28 13.09 2.97
CA PRO A 3 17.71 12.58 1.68
C PRO A 3 17.75 11.05 1.70
N GLY A 4 17.41 10.39 0.59
CA GLY A 4 17.12 8.95 0.55
C GLY A 4 15.65 8.61 0.79
N TYR A 5 14.88 9.55 1.37
CA TYR A 5 13.45 9.40 1.67
C TYR A 5 12.61 10.53 1.03
N ASP A 6 13.16 11.18 0.00
CA ASP A 6 12.46 12.26 -0.70
C ASP A 6 11.23 11.76 -1.46
N HIS A 7 11.24 10.50 -1.93
CA HIS A 7 10.05 9.82 -2.44
C HIS A 7 8.89 9.76 -1.44
N VAL A 8 9.17 9.51 -0.15
CA VAL A 8 8.16 9.52 0.93
C VAL A 8 7.72 10.95 1.25
N SER A 9 8.69 11.86 1.42
CA SER A 9 8.40 13.27 1.72
C SER A 9 7.55 13.91 0.62
N GLY A 10 7.91 13.67 -0.64
CA GLY A 10 7.18 14.11 -1.82
C GLY A 10 5.80 13.48 -1.94
N ALA A 11 5.64 12.19 -1.61
CA ALA A 11 4.34 11.52 -1.61
C ALA A 11 3.34 12.11 -0.58
N ILE A 12 3.80 12.56 0.59
CA ILE A 12 2.94 13.23 1.56
C ILE A 12 2.36 14.52 0.96
N GLY A 13 3.22 15.36 0.38
CA GLY A 13 2.78 16.58 -0.30
C GLY A 13 1.93 16.29 -1.54
N GLY A 14 2.30 15.28 -2.33
CA GLY A 14 1.57 14.83 -3.51
C GLY A 14 0.17 14.32 -3.18
N THR A 15 0.00 13.63 -2.05
CA THR A 15 -1.32 13.22 -1.55
C THR A 15 -2.19 14.44 -1.29
N ILE A 16 -1.68 15.44 -0.54
CA ILE A 16 -2.41 16.69 -0.27
C ILE A 16 -2.75 17.42 -1.58
N ALA A 17 -1.83 17.46 -2.54
CA ALA A 17 -2.07 18.07 -3.84
C ALA A 17 -3.19 17.35 -4.60
N ALA A 18 -3.16 16.02 -4.67
CA ALA A 18 -4.20 15.21 -5.32
C ALA A 18 -5.57 15.40 -4.67
N MET A 19 -5.64 15.43 -3.33
CA MET A 19 -6.87 15.75 -2.59
C MET A 19 -7.47 17.11 -3.00
N ASN A 20 -6.62 18.07 -3.35
CA ASN A 20 -7.01 19.43 -3.74
C ASN A 20 -7.12 19.62 -5.26
N GLY A 21 -7.12 18.54 -6.05
CA GLY A 21 -7.42 18.58 -7.48
C GLY A 21 -6.21 18.53 -8.42
N ALA A 22 -5.02 18.15 -7.94
CA ALA A 22 -3.93 17.82 -8.85
C ALA A 22 -4.24 16.52 -9.59
N ASP A 23 -4.28 16.59 -10.92
CA ASP A 23 -4.59 15.43 -11.78
C ASP A 23 -3.35 14.64 -12.22
N PHE A 24 -2.14 15.11 -11.87
CA PHE A 24 -0.88 14.46 -12.19
C PHE A 24 0.15 14.64 -11.06
N LEU A 25 0.83 13.54 -10.69
CA LEU A 25 1.95 13.54 -9.75
C LEU A 25 3.22 13.06 -10.46
N CYS A 26 4.25 13.90 -10.50
CA CYS A 26 5.59 13.47 -10.89
C CYS A 26 6.21 12.67 -9.74
N MET A 27 6.63 11.43 -10.00
CA MET A 27 7.24 10.60 -8.95
C MET A 27 8.62 11.14 -8.58
N VAL A 28 8.97 11.00 -7.31
CA VAL A 28 10.29 11.31 -6.76
C VAL A 28 10.94 9.97 -6.40
N SER A 29 12.20 9.77 -6.76
CA SER A 29 12.92 8.53 -6.43
C SER A 29 13.57 8.60 -5.04
N PRO A 30 13.95 7.47 -4.44
CA PRO A 30 14.80 7.47 -3.25
C PRO A 30 16.15 8.18 -3.48
N SER A 31 16.68 8.10 -4.71
CA SER A 31 17.95 8.72 -5.10
C SER A 31 17.88 10.24 -5.35
N GLU A 32 16.71 10.87 -5.26
CA GLU A 32 16.54 12.30 -5.49
C GLU A 32 17.54 13.10 -4.63
N HIS A 33 18.16 14.13 -5.22
CA HIS A 33 19.25 14.92 -4.64
C HIS A 33 20.53 14.15 -4.26
N LEU A 34 20.65 12.87 -4.60
CA LEU A 34 21.81 12.02 -4.25
C LEU A 34 22.52 11.45 -5.47
N ALA A 35 21.78 10.82 -6.39
CA ALA A 35 22.34 10.14 -7.56
C ALA A 35 21.29 9.94 -8.67
N LEU A 36 21.76 9.51 -9.85
CA LEU A 36 20.87 8.97 -10.87
C LEU A 36 20.19 7.69 -10.35
N PRO A 37 18.87 7.53 -10.53
CA PRO A 37 18.14 6.39 -10.00
C PRO A 37 18.50 5.09 -10.73
N ASP A 38 18.58 4.00 -9.98
CA ASP A 38 18.61 2.65 -10.54
C ASP A 38 17.20 2.08 -10.79
N VAL A 39 17.11 0.80 -11.21
CA VAL A 39 15.82 0.16 -11.51
C VAL A 39 14.93 0.03 -10.27
N GLU A 40 15.51 -0.22 -9.10
CA GLU A 40 14.74 -0.33 -7.85
C GLU A 40 14.28 1.05 -7.36
N ASP A 41 15.12 2.08 -7.51
CA ASP A 41 14.73 3.46 -7.20
C ASP A 41 13.51 3.91 -8.01
N ILE A 42 13.50 3.62 -9.32
CA ILE A 42 12.36 3.92 -10.19
C ILE A 42 11.12 3.12 -9.76
N ARG A 43 11.28 1.83 -9.44
CA ARG A 43 10.16 0.98 -8.99
C ARG A 43 9.56 1.51 -7.70
N GLU A 44 10.38 1.85 -6.71
CA GLU A 44 9.92 2.32 -5.41
C GLU A 44 9.27 3.70 -5.50
N GLY A 45 9.92 4.66 -6.16
CA GLY A 45 9.36 6.00 -6.39
C GLY A 45 8.00 5.93 -7.10
N THR A 46 7.89 5.08 -8.12
CA THR A 46 6.62 4.87 -8.85
C THR A 46 5.54 4.27 -7.96
N ARG A 47 5.87 3.26 -7.14
CA ARG A 47 4.91 2.65 -6.22
C ARG A 47 4.37 3.64 -5.20
N VAL A 48 5.27 4.44 -4.62
CA VAL A 48 4.97 5.43 -3.60
C VAL A 48 4.16 6.61 -4.17
N ALA A 49 4.47 7.09 -5.38
CA ALA A 49 3.67 8.10 -6.06
C ALA A 49 2.26 7.59 -6.42
N ARG A 50 2.13 6.34 -6.87
CA ARG A 50 0.81 5.73 -7.14
C ARG A 50 -0.02 5.57 -5.87
N LEU A 51 0.62 5.23 -4.75
CA LEU A 51 -0.04 5.20 -3.45
C LEU A 51 -0.54 6.60 -3.06
N ALA A 52 0.27 7.63 -3.22
CA ALA A 52 -0.13 9.02 -2.94
C ALA A 52 -1.35 9.45 -3.76
N ALA A 53 -1.37 9.14 -5.06
CA ALA A 53 -2.51 9.40 -5.93
C ALA A 53 -3.76 8.67 -5.44
N HIS A 54 -3.67 7.36 -5.16
CA HIS A 54 -4.80 6.56 -4.66
C HIS A 54 -5.39 7.09 -3.35
N VAL A 55 -4.54 7.50 -2.41
CA VAL A 55 -4.99 8.10 -1.14
C VAL A 55 -5.66 9.45 -1.40
N GLY A 56 -5.09 10.26 -2.29
CA GLY A 56 -5.67 11.55 -2.67
C GLY A 56 -7.06 11.40 -3.31
N ASP A 57 -7.19 10.48 -4.27
CA ASP A 57 -8.44 10.16 -4.95
C ASP A 57 -9.48 9.60 -3.98
N ARG A 58 -9.08 8.72 -3.06
CA ARG A 58 -9.98 8.19 -2.02
C ARG A 58 -10.63 9.30 -1.20
N VAL A 59 -9.89 10.35 -0.86
CA VAL A 59 -10.44 11.49 -0.11
C VAL A 59 -11.24 12.41 -1.02
N ARG A 60 -10.72 12.72 -2.22
CA ARG A 60 -11.36 13.65 -3.17
C ARG A 60 -12.73 13.14 -3.64
N PHE A 61 -12.84 11.85 -3.93
CA PHE A 61 -14.05 11.24 -4.51
C PHE A 61 -14.91 10.49 -3.48
N GLY A 62 -14.39 10.24 -2.27
CA GLY A 62 -15.18 9.65 -1.20
C GLY A 62 -15.67 8.22 -1.48
N ASP A 63 -16.96 7.97 -1.26
CA ASP A 63 -17.56 6.63 -1.33
C ASP A 63 -17.57 6.05 -2.74
N ASP A 64 -17.63 6.90 -3.77
CA ASP A 64 -17.55 6.46 -5.17
C ASP A 64 -16.22 5.74 -5.46
N TRP A 65 -15.13 6.20 -4.84
CA TRP A 65 -13.81 5.57 -4.94
C TRP A 65 -13.65 4.35 -4.03
N PHE A 66 -14.39 4.27 -2.93
CA PHE A 66 -14.27 3.15 -1.97
C PHE A 66 -14.61 1.79 -2.60
N ASN A 67 -15.45 1.78 -3.63
CA ASN A 67 -15.82 0.58 -4.37
C ASN A 67 -14.76 0.11 -5.39
N SER A 68 -13.63 0.81 -5.53
CA SER A 68 -12.54 0.46 -6.47
C SER A 68 -11.71 -0.77 -6.07
N GLY A 69 -11.89 -1.29 -4.85
CA GLY A 69 -11.14 -2.44 -4.34
C GLY A 69 -10.86 -2.38 -2.84
N GLU A 70 -10.99 -1.22 -2.20
CA GLU A 70 -10.77 -1.05 -0.75
C GLU A 70 -11.70 -1.95 0.07
N LYS A 71 -12.99 -1.97 -0.27
CA LYS A 71 -13.98 -2.84 0.39
C LYS A 71 -13.63 -4.32 0.23
N ALA A 72 -13.33 -4.76 -1.00
CA ALA A 72 -12.98 -6.15 -1.28
C ALA A 72 -11.69 -6.57 -0.54
N MET A 73 -10.69 -5.69 -0.47
CA MET A 73 -9.48 -5.92 0.31
C MET A 73 -9.77 -6.05 1.82
N ALA A 74 -10.67 -5.22 2.36
CA ALA A 74 -11.07 -5.30 3.76
C ALA A 74 -11.82 -6.62 4.07
N GLU A 75 -12.71 -7.05 3.19
CA GLU A 75 -13.42 -8.33 3.30
C GLU A 75 -12.46 -9.52 3.23
N ALA A 76 -11.51 -9.51 2.28
CA ALA A 76 -10.48 -10.56 2.17
C ALA A 76 -9.57 -10.62 3.41
N ARG A 77 -9.19 -9.47 3.98
CA ARG A 77 -8.43 -9.39 5.24
C ARG A 77 -9.21 -9.95 6.42
N HIS A 78 -10.50 -9.64 6.52
CA HIS A 78 -11.37 -10.17 7.56
C HIS A 78 -11.51 -11.69 7.46
N ALA A 79 -11.62 -12.23 6.24
CA ALA A 79 -11.71 -13.66 6.01
C ALA A 79 -10.37 -14.41 6.13
N LEU A 80 -9.25 -13.70 6.38
CA LEU A 80 -7.89 -14.23 6.29
C LEU A 80 -7.60 -14.93 4.94
N ASP A 81 -8.26 -14.48 3.87
CA ASP A 81 -8.06 -14.99 2.51
C ASP A 81 -6.83 -14.33 1.89
N TRP A 82 -5.67 -14.98 2.06
CA TRP A 82 -4.40 -14.48 1.56
C TRP A 82 -4.33 -14.45 0.03
N ASP A 83 -4.87 -15.47 -0.63
CA ASP A 83 -4.84 -15.56 -2.10
C ASP A 83 -5.66 -14.42 -2.71
N GLU A 84 -6.84 -14.13 -2.14
CA GLU A 84 -7.67 -13.01 -2.58
C GLU A 84 -7.02 -11.64 -2.26
N GLN A 85 -6.42 -11.49 -1.08
CA GLN A 85 -5.64 -10.29 -0.76
C GLN A 85 -4.52 -10.03 -1.78
N PHE A 86 -3.76 -11.06 -2.17
CA PHE A 86 -2.71 -10.92 -3.16
C PHE A 86 -3.26 -10.63 -4.56
N ARG A 87 -4.41 -11.21 -4.91
CA ARG A 87 -5.08 -10.97 -6.19
C ARG A 87 -5.58 -9.52 -6.32
N ILE A 88 -6.13 -8.93 -5.25
CA ILE A 88 -6.65 -7.56 -5.25
C ILE A 88 -5.53 -6.53 -5.14
N ALA A 89 -4.44 -6.84 -4.42
CA ALA A 89 -3.37 -5.89 -4.15
C ALA A 89 -2.71 -5.38 -5.44
N ALA A 90 -2.51 -4.06 -5.53
CA ALA A 90 -1.83 -3.41 -6.66
C ALA A 90 -0.43 -3.99 -6.95
N TYR A 91 0.23 -4.52 -5.92
CA TYR A 91 1.54 -5.19 -5.99
C TYR A 91 1.50 -6.56 -5.29
N GLY A 92 0.53 -7.41 -5.67
CA GLY A 92 0.27 -8.72 -5.06
C GLY A 92 1.48 -9.64 -4.90
N GLU A 93 2.31 -9.78 -5.94
CA GLU A 93 3.54 -10.60 -5.85
C GLU A 93 4.51 -10.09 -4.79
N HIS A 94 4.63 -8.77 -4.64
CA HIS A 94 5.49 -8.17 -3.63
C HIS A 94 4.93 -8.44 -2.22
N ALA A 95 3.62 -8.26 -2.03
CA ALA A 95 2.94 -8.58 -0.76
C ALA A 95 3.09 -10.07 -0.40
N LYS A 96 2.89 -10.97 -1.36
CA LYS A 96 3.07 -12.41 -1.18
C LYS A 96 4.49 -12.76 -0.77
N LYS A 97 5.50 -12.16 -1.43
CA LYS A 97 6.92 -12.33 -1.07
C LYS A 97 7.25 -11.84 0.33
N ILE A 98 6.47 -10.93 0.92
CA ILE A 98 6.64 -10.51 2.33
C ILE A 98 6.01 -11.54 3.25
N HIS A 99 4.76 -11.93 2.98
CA HIS A 99 4.02 -12.90 3.78
C HIS A 99 4.72 -14.27 3.86
N ASP A 100 5.20 -14.78 2.71
CA ASP A 100 5.81 -16.11 2.64
C ASP A 100 7.17 -16.23 3.36
N ARG A 101 7.78 -15.12 3.81
CA ARG A 101 9.12 -15.13 4.43
C ARG A 101 9.18 -15.97 5.71
N ASP A 102 8.08 -15.98 6.45
CA ASP A 102 7.99 -16.63 7.76
C ASP A 102 7.29 -18.01 7.68
N GLY A 103 7.07 -18.52 6.45
CA GLY A 103 6.40 -19.80 6.20
C GLY A 103 4.88 -19.69 6.04
N LYS A 104 4.21 -20.85 5.87
CA LYS A 104 2.74 -20.90 5.74
C LYS A 104 2.10 -20.88 7.13
N ILE A 105 1.53 -19.75 7.47
CA ILE A 105 0.76 -19.52 8.70
C ILE A 105 -0.65 -19.04 8.32
N GLU A 106 -1.64 -19.38 9.15
CA GLU A 106 -3.05 -19.02 8.93
C GLU A 106 -3.26 -17.50 9.04
N THR A 107 -2.54 -16.86 9.96
CA THR A 107 -2.55 -15.41 10.21
C THR A 107 -1.20 -14.80 9.79
N CYS A 108 -0.99 -13.50 9.99
CA CYS A 108 0.36 -12.93 9.78
C CYS A 108 1.31 -13.29 10.92
N SER A 109 2.61 -13.29 10.64
CA SER A 109 3.67 -13.65 11.60
C SER A 109 3.80 -12.64 12.75
N MET A 110 3.33 -11.42 12.54
CA MET A 110 3.37 -10.34 13.53
C MET A 110 2.59 -10.67 14.81
N CYS A 111 1.40 -11.26 14.68
CA CYS A 111 0.55 -11.61 15.82
C CYS A 111 0.38 -13.11 16.03
N GLY A 112 0.55 -13.92 14.97
CA GLY A 112 0.41 -15.37 15.01
C GLY A 112 -0.92 -15.77 15.67
N ASP A 113 -0.80 -16.50 16.78
CA ASP A 113 -1.97 -17.02 17.47
C ASP A 113 -2.85 -15.96 18.15
N LEU A 114 -2.29 -14.77 18.40
CA LEU A 114 -2.97 -13.65 19.03
C LEU A 114 -3.66 -12.72 18.01
N CYS A 115 -3.84 -13.16 16.77
CA CYS A 115 -4.52 -12.39 15.75
C CYS A 115 -5.93 -11.99 16.18
N ALA A 116 -6.19 -10.68 16.24
CA ALA A 116 -7.47 -10.13 16.66
C ALA A 116 -8.64 -10.60 15.78
N ILE A 117 -8.43 -10.65 14.45
CA ILE A 117 -9.44 -11.10 13.49
C ILE A 117 -9.84 -12.55 13.80
N ARG A 118 -8.85 -13.44 13.92
CA ARG A 118 -9.09 -14.86 14.25
C ARG A 118 -9.76 -15.05 15.61
N ILE A 119 -9.38 -14.27 16.60
CA ILE A 119 -9.96 -14.36 17.96
C ILE A 119 -11.42 -13.91 17.97
N LEU A 120 -11.75 -12.84 17.23
CA LEU A 120 -13.11 -12.33 17.15
C LEU A 120 -14.02 -13.28 16.37
N ASP A 121 -13.53 -13.83 15.26
CA ASP A 121 -14.29 -14.78 14.44
C ASP A 121 -14.59 -16.09 15.20
N LYS A 122 -13.65 -16.61 16.02
CA LYS A 122 -13.88 -17.76 16.89
C LYS A 122 -14.87 -17.52 18.04
N LYS A 123 -15.22 -16.26 18.32
CA LYS A 123 -16.12 -15.87 19.42
C LYS A 123 -17.54 -15.53 18.95
N LEU A 124 -17.74 -15.37 17.64
CA LEU A 124 -19.04 -15.18 16.99
C LEU A 124 -19.58 -16.53 16.50
#